data_AF-A0A5H2WU52-F1
#
_entry.id   AF-A0A5H2WU52-F1
#
_cell.length_a   1.000
_cell.length_b   1.000
_cell.length_c   1.000
_cell.angle_alpha   90.00
_cell.angle_beta   90.00
_cell.angle_gamma   90.00
#
_symmetry.space_group_name_H-M   'P 1'
#
loop_
_entity.id
_entity.type
_entity.pdbx_description
1 polymer ?
#
loop_
_entity_poly.entity_id
_entity_poly.type
_entity_poly.pdbx_seq_one_letter_code
_entity_poly.pdbx_strand_id
1 'polypeptide(L)'
;VDRLPIIWLHMAECTGCSESLLRSAHPTIDSLIFDYISLEYHETLMAAAGWQAEENIEHAMHKYKGQYILMVEGGIPMANDGHFLTIGGHGKKGKDIAAEACENAAAIFAIGTCSAYGGVQAAIPNPTGAVALDKVTNKTVINVPGCPPSEKNIVGTLMY
;
A
#
# COMPACT_ATOMS: atom_id res chain seq x y z
N VAL A 1 -19.05 15.58 -4.88
CA VAL A 1 -19.12 14.24 -4.28
C VAL A 1 -17.73 13.99 -3.73
N ASP A 2 -17.58 13.78 -2.43
CA ASP A 2 -16.26 13.57 -1.84
C ASP A 2 -15.72 12.22 -2.29
N ARG A 3 -14.54 12.23 -2.92
CA ARG A 3 -13.85 11.03 -3.39
C ARG A 3 -13.19 10.32 -2.21
N LEU A 4 -13.13 8.99 -2.25
CA LEU A 4 -12.57 8.19 -1.17
C LEU A 4 -11.04 8.38 -1.08
N PRO A 5 -10.47 8.90 0.02
CA PRO A 5 -9.03 9.09 0.12
C PRO A 5 -8.31 7.75 0.25
N ILE A 6 -7.36 7.50 -0.65
CA ILE A 6 -6.54 6.30 -0.72
C ILE A 6 -5.09 6.66 -0.44
N ILE A 7 -4.46 5.90 0.45
CA ILE A 7 -3.01 5.90 0.65
C ILE A 7 -2.50 4.53 0.18
N TRP A 8 -1.64 4.53 -0.84
CA TRP A 8 -1.01 3.32 -1.38
C TRP A 8 0.46 3.27 -0.95
N LEU A 9 0.81 2.32 -0.09
CA LEU A 9 2.17 2.13 0.38
C LEU A 9 2.88 1.03 -0.39
N HIS A 10 4.14 1.30 -0.72
CA HIS A 10 5.05 0.36 -1.37
C HIS A 10 6.02 -0.20 -0.34
N MET A 11 5.92 -1.49 -0.05
CA MET A 11 6.84 -2.19 0.86
C MET A 11 7.93 -2.92 0.05
N ALA A 12 8.38 -4.12 0.48
CA ALA A 12 9.25 -4.93 -0.36
C ALA A 12 8.39 -5.50 -1.50
N GLU A 13 8.41 -4.84 -2.65
CA GLU A 13 7.55 -5.11 -3.80
C GLU A 13 8.31 -5.18 -5.12
N CYS A 14 7.56 -5.48 -6.19
CA CYS A 14 8.04 -5.39 -7.57
C CYS A 14 7.23 -4.41 -8.43
N THR A 15 6.31 -3.64 -7.81
CA THR A 15 5.38 -2.70 -8.46
C THR A 15 4.41 -3.35 -9.45
N GLY A 16 4.35 -4.70 -9.47
CA GLY A 16 3.47 -5.45 -10.35
C GLY A 16 1.99 -5.26 -10.02
N CYS A 17 1.63 -4.97 -8.76
CA CYS A 17 0.24 -4.77 -8.39
C CYS A 17 -0.25 -3.38 -8.82
N SER A 18 0.58 -2.34 -8.68
CA SER A 18 0.35 -1.03 -9.31
C SER A 18 0.22 -1.15 -10.84
N GLU A 19 1.10 -1.89 -11.51
CA GLU A 19 0.99 -2.14 -12.96
C GLU A 19 -0.30 -2.87 -13.33
N SER A 20 -0.77 -3.78 -12.50
CA SER A 20 -2.08 -4.42 -12.69
C SER A 20 -3.23 -3.43 -12.52
N LEU A 21 -3.20 -2.60 -11.48
CA LEU A 21 -4.19 -1.54 -11.26
C LEU A 21 -4.27 -0.58 -12.46
N LEU A 22 -3.12 -0.18 -13.01
CA LEU A 22 -3.02 0.70 -14.18
C LEU A 22 -3.65 0.09 -15.44
N ARG A 23 -3.82 -1.23 -15.50
CA ARG A 23 -4.48 -1.95 -16.61
C ARG A 23 -6.00 -2.05 -16.47
N SER A 24 -6.59 -1.46 -15.43
CA SER A 24 -8.04 -1.44 -15.26
C SER A 24 -8.74 -0.80 -16.48
N ALA A 25 -9.75 -1.49 -17.00
CA ALA A 25 -10.53 -1.03 -18.16
C ALA A 25 -11.96 -0.57 -17.79
N HIS A 26 -12.52 -1.08 -16.69
CA HIS A 26 -13.89 -0.80 -16.27
C HIS A 26 -14.00 -0.71 -14.73
N PRO A 27 -13.88 0.48 -14.14
CA PRO A 27 -13.50 1.77 -14.75
C PRO A 27 -12.03 1.79 -15.25
N THR A 28 -11.71 2.70 -16.16
CA THR A 28 -10.30 2.99 -16.51
C THR A 28 -9.58 3.68 -15.34
N ILE A 29 -8.25 3.65 -15.33
CA ILE A 29 -7.47 4.22 -14.22
C ILE A 29 -7.68 5.74 -14.06
N ASP A 30 -7.85 6.47 -15.16
CA ASP A 30 -8.17 7.90 -15.14
C ASP A 30 -9.55 8.15 -14.52
N SER A 31 -10.60 7.44 -14.96
CA SER A 31 -11.91 7.53 -14.32
C SER A 31 -11.86 7.14 -12.85
N LEU A 32 -11.09 6.10 -12.49
CA LEU A 32 -10.93 5.69 -11.10
C LEU A 32 -10.40 6.86 -10.25
N ILE A 33 -9.29 7.48 -10.65
CA ILE A 33 -8.61 8.56 -9.92
C ILE A 33 -9.39 9.89 -9.97
N PHE A 34 -10.08 10.19 -11.07
CA PHE A 34 -10.78 11.48 -11.20
C PHE A 34 -12.21 11.46 -10.67
N ASP A 35 -12.89 10.32 -10.71
CA ASP A 35 -14.32 10.23 -10.41
C ASP A 35 -14.64 9.51 -9.09
N TYR A 36 -13.83 8.53 -8.66
CA TYR A 36 -14.17 7.64 -7.53
C TYR A 36 -13.26 7.80 -6.31
N ILE A 37 -11.94 7.83 -6.52
CA ILE A 37 -10.95 7.86 -5.44
C ILE A 37 -10.12 9.14 -5.47
N SER A 38 -9.61 9.57 -4.32
CA SER A 38 -8.56 10.56 -4.22
C SER A 38 -7.28 9.83 -3.86
N LEU A 39 -6.38 9.63 -4.84
CA LEU A 39 -5.09 8.96 -4.60
C LEU A 39 -4.13 9.96 -3.96
N GLU A 40 -4.14 10.03 -2.64
CA GLU A 40 -3.39 11.04 -1.86
C GLU A 40 -1.89 10.74 -1.82
N TYR A 41 -1.52 9.46 -1.89
CA TYR A 41 -0.14 9.01 -1.91
C TYR A 41 0.01 7.70 -2.68
N HIS A 42 0.94 7.68 -3.63
CA HIS A 42 1.36 6.52 -4.41
C HIS A 42 2.67 6.87 -5.13
N GLU A 43 3.80 6.29 -4.72
CA GLU A 43 5.14 6.75 -5.12
C GLU A 43 5.41 6.65 -6.63
N THR A 44 4.81 5.65 -7.30
CA THR A 44 4.94 5.48 -8.76
C THR A 44 4.20 6.54 -9.59
N LEU A 45 3.11 7.12 -9.07
CA LEU A 45 2.20 7.98 -9.86
C LEU A 45 2.18 9.45 -9.41
N MET A 46 2.53 9.72 -8.16
CA MET A 46 2.48 11.06 -7.61
C MET A 46 3.53 11.99 -8.22
N ALA A 47 3.21 13.27 -8.35
CA ALA A 47 4.13 14.27 -8.90
C ALA A 47 5.22 14.71 -7.91
N ALA A 48 4.92 14.68 -6.60
CA ALA A 48 5.87 15.07 -5.56
C ALA A 48 6.90 13.95 -5.30
N ALA A 49 8.13 14.32 -4.93
CA ALA A 49 9.21 13.39 -4.64
C ALA A 49 10.01 13.87 -3.42
N GLY A 50 10.83 12.99 -2.84
CA GLY A 50 11.67 13.31 -1.68
C GLY A 50 10.85 13.88 -0.52
N TRP A 51 11.30 15.02 0.03
CA TRP A 51 10.66 15.66 1.18
C TRP A 51 9.18 16.02 0.95
N GLN A 52 8.82 16.45 -0.27
CA GLN A 52 7.43 16.77 -0.58
C GLN A 52 6.54 15.52 -0.61
N ALA A 53 7.09 14.37 -0.98
CA ALA A 53 6.34 13.11 -0.93
C ALA A 53 6.12 12.66 0.53
N GLU A 54 7.13 12.82 1.38
CA GLU A 54 7.02 12.55 2.82
C GLU A 54 6.01 13.49 3.50
N GLU A 55 6.01 14.77 3.15
CA GLU A 55 5.00 15.71 3.64
C GLU A 55 3.58 15.31 3.21
N ASN A 56 3.41 14.85 1.96
CA ASN A 56 2.10 14.44 1.44
C ASN A 56 1.51 13.24 2.20
N ILE A 57 2.30 12.20 2.48
CA ILE A 57 1.80 11.05 3.25
C ILE A 57 1.45 11.44 4.69
N GLU A 58 2.30 12.23 5.36
CA GLU A 58 2.03 12.72 6.71
C GLU A 58 0.76 13.57 6.76
N HIS A 59 0.62 14.50 5.81
CA HIS A 59 -0.56 15.35 5.68
C HIS A 59 -1.82 14.53 5.37
N ALA A 60 -1.76 13.56 4.46
CA ALA A 60 -2.88 12.69 4.13
C ALA A 60 -3.34 11.86 5.35
N MET A 61 -2.39 11.25 6.06
CA MET A 61 -2.68 10.47 7.27
C MET A 61 -3.30 11.32 8.38
N HIS A 62 -2.85 12.56 8.54
CA HIS A 62 -3.39 13.49 9.53
C HIS A 62 -4.78 14.02 9.13
N LYS A 63 -4.92 14.52 7.90
CA LYS A 63 -6.14 15.14 7.37
C LYS A 63 -7.32 14.16 7.30
N TYR A 64 -7.06 12.92 6.85
CA TYR A 64 -8.07 11.90 6.65
C TYR A 64 -8.07 10.82 7.75
N LYS A 65 -7.51 11.13 8.92
CA LYS A 65 -7.45 10.21 10.06
C LYS A 65 -8.81 9.55 10.34
N GLY A 66 -8.83 8.22 10.35
CA GLY A 66 -10.03 7.40 10.54
C GLY A 66 -10.95 7.28 9.32
N GLN A 67 -10.59 7.89 8.19
CA GLN A 67 -11.43 7.98 6.98
C GLN A 67 -10.74 7.42 5.72
N TYR A 68 -9.39 7.42 5.65
CA TYR A 68 -8.69 6.90 4.49
C TYR A 68 -8.68 5.37 4.42
N ILE A 69 -8.65 4.86 3.20
CA ILE A 69 -8.36 3.45 2.92
C ILE A 69 -6.86 3.31 2.72
N LEU A 70 -6.27 2.36 3.43
CA LEU A 70 -4.88 1.99 3.28
C LEU A 70 -4.78 0.79 2.34
N MET A 71 -4.00 0.92 1.28
CA MET A 71 -3.64 -0.17 0.39
C MET A 71 -2.14 -0.39 0.49
N VAL A 72 -1.71 -1.63 0.74
CA VAL A 72 -0.28 -1.97 0.88
C VAL A 72 0.09 -3.01 -0.17
N GLU A 73 1.06 -2.66 -0.99
CA GLU A 73 1.74 -3.57 -1.90
C GLU A 73 3.09 -4.00 -1.30
N GLY A 74 3.44 -5.28 -1.47
CA GLY A 74 4.73 -5.81 -1.01
C GLY A 74 4.73 -6.40 0.41
N GLY A 75 5.68 -7.30 0.65
CA GLY A 75 5.89 -7.90 1.97
C GLY A 75 6.66 -6.94 2.87
N ILE A 76 6.60 -7.14 4.20
CA ILE A 76 7.20 -6.20 5.16
C ILE A 76 8.45 -6.83 5.79
N PRO A 77 9.66 -6.34 5.47
CA PRO A 77 10.90 -6.87 6.07
C PRO A 77 10.99 -6.56 7.57
N MET A 78 11.17 -7.59 8.39
CA MET A 78 11.30 -7.46 9.85
C MET A 78 12.71 -7.74 10.36
N ALA A 79 13.55 -8.45 9.60
CA ALA A 79 14.92 -8.72 10.00
C ALA A 79 15.78 -7.44 9.97
N ASN A 80 16.94 -7.50 10.64
CA ASN A 80 17.83 -6.34 10.81
C ASN A 80 17.07 -5.09 11.30
N ASP A 81 16.15 -5.29 12.25
CA ASP A 81 15.29 -4.22 12.79
C ASP A 81 14.55 -3.40 11.72
N GLY A 82 14.17 -4.02 10.60
CA GLY A 82 13.45 -3.39 9.49
C GLY A 82 14.32 -2.57 8.52
N HIS A 83 15.65 -2.54 8.69
CA HIS A 83 16.55 -1.76 7.84
C HIS A 83 16.68 -2.25 6.40
N PHE A 84 16.14 -3.44 6.06
CA PHE A 84 16.08 -3.90 4.68
C PHE A 84 15.14 -3.07 3.79
N LEU A 85 14.27 -2.26 4.39
CA LEU A 85 13.43 -1.31 3.67
C LEU A 85 13.35 0.01 4.44
N THR A 86 13.99 1.03 3.87
CA THR A 86 13.92 2.42 4.32
C THR A 86 13.39 3.29 3.19
N ILE A 87 12.45 4.18 3.51
CA ILE A 87 11.73 5.02 2.55
C ILE A 87 11.96 6.49 2.91
N GLY A 88 12.04 7.33 1.87
CA GLY A 88 12.12 8.78 2.02
C GLY A 88 13.49 9.32 2.46
N GLY A 89 13.59 10.66 2.51
CA GLY A 89 14.83 11.36 2.89
C GLY A 89 15.14 11.23 4.38
N HIS A 90 14.14 10.98 5.22
CA HIS A 90 14.34 10.69 6.65
C HIS A 90 14.77 9.24 6.91
N GLY A 91 14.77 8.37 5.89
CA GLY A 91 15.17 6.96 6.04
C GLY A 91 14.25 6.18 6.98
N LYS A 92 12.96 6.52 7.01
CA LYS A 92 11.97 5.85 7.86
C LYS A 92 11.84 4.39 7.43
N LYS A 93 11.73 3.48 8.40
CA LYS A 93 11.62 2.05 8.11
C LYS A 93 10.22 1.74 7.60
N GLY A 94 10.12 0.94 6.55
CA GLY A 94 8.82 0.60 5.96
C GLY A 94 7.84 -0.03 6.97
N LYS A 95 8.34 -0.87 7.88
CA LYS A 95 7.53 -1.46 8.96
C LYS A 95 6.88 -0.42 9.89
N ASP A 96 7.57 0.69 10.15
CA ASP A 96 7.09 1.73 11.07
C ASP A 96 6.03 2.60 10.36
N ILE A 97 6.27 2.94 9.09
CA ILE A 97 5.31 3.65 8.23
C ILE A 97 4.02 2.81 8.09
N ALA A 98 4.15 1.52 7.80
CA ALA A 98 3.00 0.63 7.64
C ALA A 98 2.20 0.50 8.94
N ALA A 99 2.87 0.36 10.09
CA ALA A 99 2.20 0.32 11.39
C ALA A 99 1.43 1.62 11.69
N GLU A 100 2.07 2.79 11.49
CA GLU A 100 1.46 4.10 11.72
C GLU A 100 0.24 4.34 10.82
N ALA A 101 0.33 3.96 9.55
CA ALA A 101 -0.77 4.05 8.60
C ALA A 101 -1.92 3.09 8.95
N CYS A 102 -1.62 1.88 9.43
CA CYS A 102 -2.66 0.93 9.82
C CYS A 102 -3.52 1.45 10.99
N GLU A 103 -2.90 2.08 11.99
CA GLU A 103 -3.60 2.59 13.19
C GLU A 103 -4.75 3.54 12.84
N ASN A 104 -4.57 4.37 11.80
CA ASN A 104 -5.50 5.44 11.47
C ASN A 104 -6.36 5.19 10.21
N ALA A 105 -6.18 4.05 9.54
CA ALA A 105 -6.98 3.67 8.38
C ALA A 105 -8.41 3.26 8.78
N ALA A 106 -9.39 3.61 7.94
CA ALA A 106 -10.77 3.15 8.03
C ALA A 106 -10.91 1.68 7.61
N ALA A 107 -10.18 1.28 6.57
CA ALA A 107 -10.02 -0.10 6.13
C ALA A 107 -8.62 -0.32 5.57
N ILE A 108 -8.12 -1.55 5.66
CA ILE A 108 -6.76 -1.92 5.29
C ILE A 108 -6.82 -3.06 4.27
N PHE A 109 -6.15 -2.88 3.14
CA PHE A 109 -6.08 -3.83 2.06
C PHE A 109 -4.63 -4.26 1.83
N ALA A 110 -4.40 -5.56 1.83
CA ALA A 110 -3.15 -6.15 1.38
C ALA A 110 -3.29 -6.53 -0.10
N ILE A 111 -2.71 -5.71 -0.98
CA ILE A 111 -2.76 -5.92 -2.43
C ILE A 111 -1.57 -6.77 -2.89
N GLY A 112 -1.90 -7.96 -3.37
CA GLY A 112 -0.95 -8.94 -3.87
C GLY A 112 -0.49 -9.95 -2.83
N THR A 113 0.04 -11.08 -3.30
CA THR A 113 0.47 -12.21 -2.46
C THR A 113 1.56 -11.80 -1.46
N CYS A 114 2.37 -10.79 -1.82
CA CYS A 114 3.47 -10.31 -0.99
C CYS A 114 2.98 -9.66 0.30
N SER A 115 2.04 -8.72 0.24
CA SER A 115 1.46 -8.10 1.44
C SER A 115 0.45 -9.02 2.13
N ALA A 116 -0.30 -9.82 1.38
CA ALA A 116 -1.32 -10.71 1.95
C ALA A 116 -0.71 -11.90 2.73
N TYR A 117 0.38 -12.48 2.22
CA TYR A 117 0.94 -13.75 2.73
C TYR A 117 2.48 -13.80 2.78
N GLY A 118 3.17 -12.70 2.48
CA GLY A 118 4.64 -12.62 2.41
C GLY A 118 5.20 -12.83 1.00
N GLY A 119 4.60 -13.70 0.18
CA GLY A 119 4.96 -13.89 -1.23
C GLY A 119 6.40 -14.37 -1.47
N VAL A 120 6.98 -13.98 -2.62
CA VAL A 120 8.31 -14.46 -3.03
C VAL A 120 9.42 -13.97 -2.10
N GLN A 121 9.29 -12.78 -1.52
CA GLN A 121 10.24 -12.23 -0.54
C GLN A 121 10.25 -13.01 0.78
N ALA A 122 9.15 -13.67 1.14
CA ALA A 122 9.05 -14.54 2.32
C ALA A 122 9.36 -16.02 2.03
N ALA A 123 9.57 -16.39 0.76
CA ALA A 123 9.94 -17.75 0.39
C ALA A 123 11.32 -18.12 0.96
N ILE A 124 11.54 -19.41 1.21
CA ILE A 124 12.83 -19.92 1.73
C ILE A 124 13.97 -19.44 0.81
N PRO A 125 15.04 -18.82 1.35
CA PRO A 125 15.43 -18.77 2.77
C PRO A 125 14.96 -17.53 3.56
N ASN A 126 14.13 -16.66 3.00
CA ASN A 126 13.62 -15.42 3.60
C ASN A 126 14.72 -14.56 4.27
N PRO A 127 15.69 -14.06 3.50
CA PRO A 127 16.87 -13.38 4.05
C PRO A 127 16.54 -12.06 4.76
N THR A 128 15.42 -11.42 4.42
CA THR A 128 15.01 -10.13 4.98
C THR A 128 13.97 -10.26 6.09
N GLY A 129 13.54 -11.49 6.42
CA GLY A 129 12.46 -11.73 7.37
C GLY A 129 11.16 -11.04 6.95
N ALA A 130 10.83 -11.06 5.65
CA ALA A 130 9.61 -10.51 5.11
C ALA A 130 8.39 -11.27 5.66
N VAL A 131 7.37 -10.52 6.07
CA VAL A 131 6.10 -11.04 6.59
C VAL A 131 4.91 -10.39 5.88
N ALA A 132 3.72 -10.97 6.07
CA ALA A 132 2.46 -10.38 5.64
C ALA A 132 2.06 -9.17 6.52
N LEU A 133 1.19 -8.32 5.98
CA LEU A 133 0.70 -7.10 6.63
C LEU A 133 -0.05 -7.37 7.95
N ASP A 134 -0.74 -8.50 8.05
CA ASP A 134 -1.45 -8.93 9.26
C ASP A 134 -0.51 -9.19 10.46
N LYS A 135 0.81 -9.25 10.24
CA LYS A 135 1.82 -9.35 11.30
C LYS A 135 2.29 -8.00 11.83
N VAL A 136 1.85 -6.90 11.22
CA VAL A 136 2.25 -5.53 11.56
C VAL A 136 1.14 -4.76 12.26
N THR A 137 -0.12 -5.18 12.11
CA THR A 137 -1.27 -4.54 12.76
C THR A 137 -2.21 -5.56 13.40
N ASN A 138 -2.92 -5.13 14.45
CA ASN A 138 -4.01 -5.91 15.07
C ASN A 138 -5.38 -5.63 14.42
N LYS A 139 -5.46 -4.72 13.45
CA LYS A 139 -6.70 -4.39 12.74
C LYS A 139 -6.97 -5.42 11.64
N THR A 140 -8.23 -5.57 11.26
CA THR A 140 -8.64 -6.45 10.17
C THR A 140 -8.00 -6.02 8.85
N VAL A 141 -7.31 -6.95 8.19
CA VAL A 141 -6.71 -6.77 6.86
C VAL A 141 -7.51 -7.54 5.83
N ILE A 142 -7.95 -6.86 4.78
CA ILE A 142 -8.62 -7.47 3.62
C ILE A 142 -7.55 -7.89 2.62
N ASN A 143 -7.43 -9.20 2.38
CA ASN A 143 -6.44 -9.74 1.45
C ASN A 143 -7.00 -9.78 0.03
N VAL A 144 -6.29 -9.16 -0.91
CA VAL A 144 -6.54 -9.24 -2.37
C VAL A 144 -5.31 -9.88 -3.03
N PRO A 145 -5.15 -11.22 -2.93
CA PRO A 145 -3.91 -11.88 -3.33
C PRO A 145 -3.78 -12.08 -4.85
N GLY A 146 -2.56 -12.39 -5.29
CA GLY A 146 -2.16 -12.57 -6.69
C GLY A 146 -0.77 -11.97 -6.93
N CYS A 147 -0.06 -12.40 -7.99
CA CYS A 147 1.30 -11.90 -8.28
C CYS A 147 1.44 -11.52 -9.77
N PRO A 148 0.74 -10.47 -10.24
CA PRO A 148 -0.14 -9.58 -9.47
C PRO A 148 -1.61 -10.07 -9.39
N PRO A 149 -2.42 -9.55 -8.46
CA PRO A 149 -3.87 -9.74 -8.50
C PRO A 149 -4.43 -9.12 -9.79
N SER A 150 -5.52 -9.65 -10.32
CA SER A 150 -6.19 -9.02 -11.46
C SER A 150 -6.71 -7.64 -11.09
N GLU A 151 -6.68 -6.72 -12.05
CA GLU A 151 -7.18 -5.37 -11.94
C GLU A 151 -8.64 -5.33 -11.45
N LYS A 152 -9.45 -6.30 -11.92
CA LYS A 152 -10.85 -6.48 -11.50
C LYS A 152 -11.00 -6.85 -10.04
N ASN A 153 -10.08 -7.65 -9.49
CA ASN A 153 -10.13 -8.02 -8.08
C ASN A 153 -9.75 -6.84 -7.20
N ILE A 154 -8.73 -6.05 -7.60
CA ILE A 154 -8.33 -4.84 -6.87
C ILE A 154 -9.50 -3.84 -6.84
N VAL A 155 -9.99 -3.46 -8.03
CA VAL A 155 -11.04 -2.44 -8.15
C VAL A 155 -12.38 -2.95 -7.64
N GLY A 156 -12.75 -4.19 -7.96
CA GLY A 156 -14.02 -4.78 -7.52
C GLY A 156 -14.12 -4.90 -5.99
N THR A 157 -13.03 -5.23 -5.30
CA THR A 157 -13.02 -5.29 -3.84
C THR A 157 -13.02 -3.90 -3.21
N LEU A 158 -12.37 -2.92 -3.84
CA LEU A 158 -12.36 -1.53 -3.35
C LEU A 158 -13.74 -0.85 -3.47
N MET A 159 -14.49 -1.18 -4.52
CA MET A 159 -15.74 -0.49 -4.87
C MET A 159 -17.01 -1.15 -4.31
N TYR A 160 -16.91 -2.37 -3.76
CA TYR A 160 -18.03 -3.10 -3.16
C TYR A 160 -18.27 -2.69 -1.71
#